data_AF-A0A9X4P0U6-F1
#
_entry.id   AF-A0A9X4P0U6-F1
#
_cell.length_a   1.000
_cell.length_b   1.000
_cell.length_c   1.000
_cell.angle_alpha   90.00
_cell.angle_beta   90.00
_cell.angle_gamma   90.00
#
_symmetry.space_group_name_H-M   'P 1'
#
loop_
_entity.id
_entity.type
_entity.pdbx_description
1 polymer ?
#
loop_
_entity_poly.entity_id
_entity_poly.type
_entity_poly.pdbx_seq_one_letter_code
_entity_poly.pdbx_strand_id
1 'polypeptide(L)' 'TQSAVERDLAVANSGYQYEGIACYVFSTQVDQTFPLYRLYHPGFGDHFYTTDPTERSNAMSQLGYKSEGTVGFI' A
#
# COMPACT_ATOMS: atom_id res chain seq x y z
N THR A 1 -6.82 8.32 -0.41
CA THR A 1 -8.09 8.15 -1.14
C THR A 1 -7.91 8.59 -2.59
N GLN A 2 -8.59 7.94 -3.55
CA GLN A 2 -8.66 8.43 -4.93
C GLN A 2 -9.69 9.58 -5.09
N SER A 3 -10.51 9.83 -4.07
CA SER A 3 -11.51 10.90 -4.08
C SER A 3 -10.87 12.24 -3.74
N ALA A 4 -10.84 13.14 -4.73
CA ALA A 4 -10.46 14.53 -4.52
C ALA A 4 -11.33 15.19 -3.43
N VAL A 5 -12.62 14.86 -3.37
CA VAL A 5 -13.56 15.39 -2.38
C VAL A 5 -13.17 14.95 -0.97
N GLU A 6 -12.88 13.66 -0.76
CA GLU A 6 -12.48 13.18 0.58
C GLU A 6 -11.16 13.81 1.02
N ARG A 7 -10.19 13.97 0.10
CA ARG A 7 -8.94 14.69 0.38
C ARG A 7 -9.22 16.13 0.80
N ASP A 8 -10.04 16.86 0.03
CA ASP A 8 -10.29 18.29 0.29
C ASP A 8 -11.07 18.49 1.60
N LEU A 9 -11.98 17.58 1.94
CA LEU A 9 -12.66 17.56 3.23
C LEU A 9 -11.71 17.27 4.39
N ALA A 10 -10.74 16.36 4.23
CA ALA A 10 -9.74 16.06 5.25
C ALA A 10 -8.83 17.27 5.52
N VAL A 11 -8.46 18.00 4.46
CA VAL A 11 -7.68 19.24 4.57
C VAL A 11 -8.48 20.35 5.24
N ALA A 12 -9.74 20.54 4.84
CA ALA A 12 -10.58 21.62 5.34
C ALA A 12 -11.05 21.41 6.79
N ASN A 13 -11.36 20.16 7.17
CA ASN A 13 -12.14 19.88 8.39
C ASN A 13 -11.47 18.91 9.37
N SER A 14 -10.34 18.29 9.01
CA SER A 14 -9.71 17.24 9.82
C SER A 14 -8.24 17.50 10.14
N GLY A 15 -7.72 18.70 9.83
CA GLY A 15 -6.36 19.13 10.17
C GLY A 15 -5.25 18.48 9.35
N TYR A 16 -5.59 17.84 8.22
CA TYR A 16 -4.60 17.23 7.34
C TYR A 16 -3.92 18.27 6.45
N GLN A 17 -2.63 18.07 6.19
CA GLN A 17 -1.90 18.80 5.16
C GLN A 17 -1.82 17.94 3.91
N TYR A 18 -2.14 18.52 2.75
CA TYR A 18 -1.92 17.85 1.48
C TYR A 18 -0.48 18.03 1.02
N GLU A 19 0.24 16.91 0.88
CA GLU A 19 1.66 16.88 0.48
C GLU A 19 1.86 16.53 -1.01
N GLY A 20 0.77 16.40 -1.77
CA GLY A 20 0.83 16.01 -3.17
C GLY A 20 0.54 14.53 -3.41
N ILE A 21 0.83 14.07 -4.63
CA ILE A 21 0.65 12.68 -5.05
C ILE A 21 1.94 11.92 -4.75
N ALA A 22 1.85 10.91 -3.87
CA ALA A 22 3.01 10.07 -3.53
C ALA A 22 3.38 9.11 -4.67
N CYS A 23 2.39 8.45 -5.28
CA CYS A 23 2.59 7.52 -6.39
C CYS A 23 1.29 7.30 -7.18
N TYR A 24 1.41 6.64 -8.33
CA TYR A 24 0.29 6.06 -9.08
C TYR A 24 0.32 4.54 -8.94
N VAL A 25 -0.85 3.92 -8.85
CA VAL A 25 -0.97 2.46 -8.79
C VAL A 25 -1.61 1.96 -10.07
N PHE A 26 -0.90 1.11 -10.80
CA PHE A 26 -1.33 0.47 -12.03
C PHE A 26 -1.90 -0.92 -11.75
N SER A 27 -2.95 -1.30 -12.48
CA SER A 27 -3.57 -2.63 -12.35
C SER A 27 -2.79 -3.74 -13.07
N THR A 28 -1.88 -3.37 -13.97
CA THR A 28 -1.04 -4.28 -14.75
C THR A 28 0.41 -3.79 -14.73
N GLN A 29 1.36 -4.71 -14.87
CA GLN A 29 2.78 -4.39 -14.99
C GLN A 29 3.00 -3.52 -16.24
N VAL A 30 3.56 -2.34 -16.04
CA VAL A 30 4.06 -1.45 -17.09
C VAL A 30 5.58 -1.32 -16.95
N ASP A 31 6.27 -0.89 -18.00
CA ASP A 31 7.70 -0.62 -17.95
C ASP A 31 8.04 0.30 -16.78
N GLN A 32 9.11 -0.06 -16.05
CA GLN A 32 9.62 0.64 -14.87
C GLN A 32 8.69 0.74 -13.66
N THR A 33 7.67 -0.13 -13.58
CA THR A 33 6.88 -0.30 -12.35
C THR A 33 7.33 -1.52 -11.54
N PHE A 34 7.07 -1.51 -10.25
CA PHE A 34 7.39 -2.62 -9.33
C PHE A 34 6.10 -3.20 -8.73
N PRO A 35 6.01 -4.52 -8.54
CA PRO A 35 4.85 -5.13 -7.90
C PRO A 35 4.72 -4.65 -6.46
N LEU A 36 3.54 -4.17 -6.08
CA LEU A 36 3.18 -3.85 -4.71
C LEU A 36 2.56 -5.08 -4.05
N TYR A 37 3.27 -5.68 -3.10
CA TYR A 37 2.80 -6.82 -2.34
C TYR A 37 1.97 -6.35 -1.15
N ARG A 38 0.84 -7.02 -0.91
CA ARG A 38 0.06 -6.88 0.31
C ARG A 38 0.12 -8.15 1.14
N LEU A 39 0.28 -8.00 2.44
CA LEU A 39 0.23 -9.09 3.39
C LEU A 39 -0.68 -8.73 4.55
N TYR A 40 -1.33 -9.73 5.14
CA TYR A 40 -2.25 -9.56 6.26
C TYR A 40 -1.77 -10.31 7.50
N HIS A 41 -1.77 -9.65 8.66
CA HIS A 41 -1.49 -10.28 9.94
C HIS A 41 -2.79 -10.52 10.74
N PRO A 42 -3.31 -11.76 10.81
CA PRO A 42 -4.60 -12.04 11.42
C PRO A 42 -4.64 -11.79 12.94
N GLY A 43 -3.50 -11.83 13.63
CA GLY A 43 -3.43 -11.56 15.06
C GLY A 43 -3.57 -10.08 15.42
N PHE A 44 -3.25 -9.17 14.49
CA PHE A 44 -3.31 -7.72 14.72
C PHE A 44 -4.38 -7.02 13.89
N GLY A 45 -4.91 -7.70 12.86
CA GLY A 45 -5.84 -7.09 11.91
C GLY A 45 -5.19 -6.06 10.99
N ASP A 46 -3.87 -6.14 10.81
CA ASP A 46 -3.07 -5.16 10.08
C ASP A 46 -2.65 -5.66 8.69
N HIS A 47 -2.47 -4.72 7.77
CA HIS A 47 -1.93 -4.96 6.44
C HIS A 47 -0.55 -4.32 6.29
N PHE A 48 0.38 -5.10 5.78
CA PHE A 48 1.72 -4.66 5.44
C PHE A 48 1.88 -4.60 3.92
N TYR A 49 2.50 -3.51 3.43
CA TYR A 49 2.71 -3.26 2.01
C TYR A 49 4.19 -3.05 1.71
N THR A 50 4.70 -3.70 0.67
CA THR A 50 6.10 -3.55 0.26
C THR A 50 6.29 -3.86 -1.23
N THR A 51 7.27 -3.23 -1.87
CA THR A 51 7.75 -3.62 -3.20
C THR A 51 8.98 -4.52 -3.13
N ASP A 52 9.59 -4.71 -1.95
CA ASP A 52 10.76 -5.54 -1.77
C ASP A 52 10.35 -7.01 -1.55
N PRO A 53 10.71 -7.93 -2.48
CA PRO A 53 10.41 -9.35 -2.32
C PRO A 53 11.11 -9.99 -1.12
N THR A 54 12.25 -9.45 -0.68
CA THR A 54 12.98 -9.90 0.51
C THR A 54 12.21 -9.55 1.77
N GLU A 55 11.74 -8.30 1.86
CA GLU A 55 10.94 -7.84 2.99
C GLU A 55 9.62 -8.60 3.09
N ARG A 56 8.94 -8.83 1.96
CA ARG A 56 7.76 -9.72 1.88
C ARG A 56 8.07 -11.10 2.46
N SER A 57 9.18 -11.71 2.06
CA SER A 57 9.55 -13.06 2.50
C SER A 57 9.90 -13.11 3.99
N ASN A 58 10.56 -12.07 4.51
CA ASN A 58 10.85 -11.92 5.94
C ASN A 58 9.56 -11.75 6.76
N ALA A 59 8.63 -10.91 6.30
CA ALA A 59 7.34 -10.72 6.98
C ALA A 59 6.54 -12.04 7.06
N MET A 60 6.56 -12.84 6.00
CA MET A 60 5.89 -14.15 5.97
C MET A 60 6.55 -15.18 6.89
N SER A 61 7.88 -15.24 6.89
CA SER A 61 8.62 -16.30 7.58
C SER A 61 8.86 -16.02 9.06
N GLN A 62 9.01 -14.74 9.44
CA GLN A 62 9.42 -14.35 10.79
C GLN A 62 8.33 -13.62 11.57
N LEU A 63 7.42 -12.92 10.87
CA LEU A 63 6.51 -11.96 11.50
C LEU A 63 5.04 -12.39 11.46
N GLY A 64 4.72 -13.60 10.97
CA GLY A 64 3.37 -14.16 10.99
C GLY A 64 2.41 -13.58 9.95
N TYR A 65 2.91 -12.80 8.98
CA TYR A 65 2.09 -12.25 7.91
C TYR A 65 1.74 -13.31 6.86
N LYS A 66 0.52 -13.22 6.31
CA LYS A 66 0.07 -14.05 5.19
C LYS A 66 0.04 -13.21 3.94
N SER A 67 0.66 -13.69 2.86
CA SER A 67 0.60 -12.98 1.58
C SER A 67 -0.81 -13.00 1.02
N GLU A 68 -1.27 -11.84 0.58
CA GLU A 68 -2.50 -11.66 -0.20
C GLU A 68 -2.21 -11.43 -1.70
N GLY A 69 -0.93 -11.53 -2.08
CA GLY A 69 -0.46 -11.38 -3.46
C GLY A 69 -0.06 -9.96 -3.86
N THR A 70 0.07 -9.76 -5.16
CA THR A 70 0.32 -8.45 -5.78
C THR A 70 -1.01 -7.73 -5.95
N VAL A 71 -1.13 -6.54 -5.36
CA VAL A 71 -2.37 -5.74 -5.41
C VAL A 71 -2.33 -4.63 -6.46
N GLY A 72 -1.17 -4.39 -7.03
CA GLY A 72 -0.95 -3.42 -8.10
C GLY A 72 0.53 -3.26 -8.39
N PHE A 73 0.86 -2.29 -9.23
CA PHE A 73 2.22 -1.94 -9.60
C PHE A 73 2.42 -0.45 -9.38
N ILE A 74 3.55 -0.04 -8.78
CA ILE A 74 3.86 1.37 -8.48
C ILE A 74 5.18 1.80 -9.11
#